data_AF-K1SA57-F1
#
_entry.id   AF-K1SA57-F1
#
_cell.length_a   1.000
_cell.length_b   1.000
_cell.length_c   1.000
_cell.angle_alpha   90.00
_cell.angle_beta   90.00
_cell.angle_gamma   90.00
#
_symmetry.space_group_name_H-M   'P 1'
#
loop_
_entity.id
_entity.type
_entity.pdbx_description
1 polymer ?
#
loop_
_entity_poly.entity_id
_entity_poly.type
_entity_poly.pdbx_seq_one_letter_code
_entity_poly.pdbx_strand_id
1 'polypeptide(L)'
;FNSKVNETSRELLLPNVDIHIIFCLATQCAISHIENLLSEFIKSRGLEERISFDVRCVQIIPNRVANEIKNDTTLVDIIKKEKYINKKNVGTKSYKVGHGEQEYFGYGDGALPLVLSHNTPNNSILVLWQDDDDNYPSLFPRINRH
;
A
#
# COMPACT_ATOMS: atom_id res chain seq x y z
N PHE A 1 -3.72 -40.06 6.66
CA PHE A 1 -4.55 -38.89 6.98
C PHE A 1 -5.98 -39.18 6.57
N ASN A 2 -6.88 -39.27 7.55
CA ASN A 2 -8.24 -39.82 7.40
C ASN A 2 -9.13 -38.98 6.46
N SER A 3 -9.75 -39.63 5.48
CA SER A 3 -10.60 -39.04 4.44
C SER A 3 -11.94 -38.50 4.94
N LYS A 4 -12.38 -38.85 6.16
CA LYS A 4 -13.71 -38.48 6.69
C LYS A 4 -13.82 -37.10 7.34
N VAL A 5 -12.70 -36.45 7.71
CA VAL A 5 -12.73 -35.11 8.34
C VAL A 5 -12.82 -33.98 7.30
N ASN A 6 -12.59 -34.29 6.03
CA ASN A 6 -12.57 -33.31 4.94
C ASN A 6 -13.93 -33.05 4.27
N GLU A 7 -14.92 -33.94 4.42
CA GLU A 7 -16.24 -33.76 3.79
C GLU A 7 -17.15 -32.87 4.62
N THR A 8 -17.22 -33.08 5.94
CA THR A 8 -18.06 -32.27 6.83
C THR A 8 -17.61 -30.80 6.90
N SER A 9 -16.30 -30.55 6.80
CA SER A 9 -15.72 -29.21 6.73
C SER A 9 -16.03 -28.51 5.39
N ARG A 10 -16.27 -29.29 4.32
CA ARG A 10 -16.68 -28.80 3.00
C ARG A 10 -18.19 -28.60 2.89
N GLU A 11 -18.99 -29.38 3.61
CA GLU A 11 -20.45 -29.20 3.69
C GLU A 11 -20.86 -28.02 4.59
N LEU A 12 -19.99 -27.62 5.51
CA LEU A 12 -20.09 -26.34 6.24
C LEU A 12 -19.67 -25.12 5.38
N LEU A 13 -19.22 -25.30 4.13
CA LEU A 13 -18.95 -24.22 3.17
C LEU A 13 -20.26 -23.74 2.54
N LEU A 14 -21.04 -23.08 3.41
CA LEU A 14 -22.07 -22.05 3.28
C LEU A 14 -22.76 -21.83 1.90
N PRO A 15 -24.05 -21.41 1.92
CA PRO A 15 -24.72 -20.78 0.78
C PRO A 15 -23.91 -19.57 0.25
N ASN A 16 -24.39 -18.93 -0.83
CA ASN A 16 -23.78 -17.71 -1.40
C ASN A 16 -23.17 -16.80 -0.31
N VAL A 17 -21.88 -16.53 -0.41
CA VAL A 17 -21.08 -15.79 0.58
C VAL A 17 -20.88 -14.37 0.09
N ASP A 18 -21.25 -13.40 0.93
CA ASP A 18 -21.02 -11.99 0.67
C ASP A 18 -19.87 -11.48 1.57
N ILE A 19 -18.79 -11.00 0.95
CA ILE A 19 -17.59 -10.50 1.63
C ILE A 19 -17.58 -8.98 1.59
N HIS A 20 -17.73 -8.33 2.76
CA HIS A 20 -17.60 -6.88 2.88
C HIS A 20 -16.27 -6.51 3.52
N ILE A 21 -15.44 -5.78 2.78
CA ILE A 21 -14.15 -5.24 3.26
C ILE A 21 -14.33 -3.75 3.46
N ILE A 22 -14.13 -3.26 4.70
CA ILE A 22 -14.35 -1.86 5.03
C ILE A 22 -13.04 -1.25 5.55
N PHE A 23 -12.51 -0.27 4.83
CA PHE A 23 -11.39 0.55 5.24
C PHE A 23 -11.86 1.84 5.90
N CYS A 24 -11.24 2.22 7.03
CA CYS A 24 -11.42 3.58 7.57
C CYS A 24 -10.79 4.63 6.64
N LEU A 25 -9.61 4.32 6.08
CA LEU A 25 -8.85 5.20 5.20
C LEU A 25 -8.04 4.35 4.22
N ALA A 26 -8.10 4.69 2.93
CA ALA A 26 -7.30 4.05 1.89
C ALA A 26 -7.09 4.98 0.70
N THR A 27 -6.03 4.74 -0.07
CA THR A 27 -5.88 5.40 -1.38
C THR A 27 -6.81 4.76 -2.40
N GLN A 28 -7.26 5.55 -3.39
CA GLN A 28 -8.05 5.02 -4.49
C GLN A 28 -7.32 3.90 -5.24
N CYS A 29 -6.00 4.03 -5.43
CA CYS A 29 -5.16 2.99 -6.02
C CYS A 29 -5.21 1.67 -5.23
N ALA A 30 -5.12 1.72 -3.89
CA ALA A 30 -5.17 0.52 -3.05
C ALA A 30 -6.54 -0.17 -3.10
N ILE A 31 -7.63 0.61 -3.10
CA ILE A 31 -9.00 0.08 -3.23
C ILE A 31 -9.13 -0.67 -4.56
N SER A 32 -8.80 -0.02 -5.68
CA SER A 32 -8.88 -0.63 -7.01
C SER A 32 -7.96 -1.84 -7.17
N HIS A 33 -6.79 -1.82 -6.53
CA HIS A 33 -5.89 -2.98 -6.53
C HIS A 33 -6.51 -4.20 -5.84
N ILE A 34 -7.12 -4.01 -4.67
CA ILE A 34 -7.78 -5.08 -3.93
C ILE A 34 -9.00 -5.60 -4.69
N GLU A 35 -9.81 -4.71 -5.26
CA GLU A 35 -10.96 -5.09 -6.08
C GLU A 35 -10.54 -5.95 -7.27
N ASN A 36 -9.49 -5.54 -7.98
CA ASN A 36 -8.97 -6.30 -9.12
C ASN A 36 -8.44 -7.68 -8.69
N LEU A 37 -7.63 -7.74 -7.63
CA LEU A 37 -7.08 -9.02 -7.14
C LEU A 37 -8.19 -9.99 -6.68
N LEU A 38 -9.21 -9.48 -5.99
CA LEU A 38 -10.34 -10.31 -5.56
C LEU A 38 -11.17 -10.79 -6.74
N SER A 39 -11.46 -9.91 -7.69
CA SER A 39 -12.18 -10.25 -8.92
C SER A 39 -11.45 -11.33 -9.72
N GLU A 40 -10.14 -11.14 -9.94
CA GLU A 40 -9.29 -12.12 -10.62
C GLU A 40 -9.23 -13.45 -9.88
N PHE A 41 -9.10 -13.42 -8.55
CA PHE A 41 -9.07 -14.63 -7.73
C PHE A 41 -10.38 -15.42 -7.83
N ILE A 42 -11.53 -14.76 -7.66
CA ILE A 42 -12.86 -15.39 -7.73
C ILE A 42 -13.06 -16.01 -9.11
N LYS A 43 -12.76 -15.25 -10.17
CA LYS A 43 -12.85 -15.72 -11.56
C LYS A 43 -11.93 -16.91 -11.84
N SER A 44 -10.69 -16.87 -11.35
CA SER A 44 -9.71 -17.96 -11.53
C SER A 44 -10.16 -19.29 -10.88
N ARG A 45 -11.12 -19.23 -9.96
CA ARG A 45 -11.65 -20.38 -9.21
C ARG A 45 -13.06 -20.79 -9.63
N GLY A 46 -13.71 -20.06 -10.55
CA GLY A 46 -15.09 -20.34 -10.96
C GLY A 46 -16.09 -20.14 -9.81
N LEU A 47 -15.87 -19.13 -8.97
CA LEU A 47 -16.66 -18.89 -7.75
C LEU A 47 -17.64 -17.71 -7.89
N GLU A 48 -17.84 -17.16 -9.09
CA GLU A 48 -18.64 -15.96 -9.36
C GLU A 48 -20.11 -16.08 -8.92
N GLU A 49 -20.70 -17.27 -9.01
CA GLU A 49 -22.08 -17.53 -8.58
C GLU A 49 -22.21 -17.73 -7.06
N ARG A 50 -21.09 -18.00 -6.38
CA ARG A 50 -21.05 -18.37 -4.96
C ARG A 50 -20.50 -17.27 -4.07
N ILE A 51 -19.65 -16.39 -4.59
CA ILE A 51 -18.98 -15.36 -3.81
C ILE A 51 -19.23 -14.02 -4.46
N SER A 52 -19.86 -13.12 -3.69
CA SER A 52 -19.86 -11.70 -3.99
C SER A 52 -18.94 -10.98 -3.01
N PHE A 53 -18.41 -9.82 -3.42
CA PHE A 53 -17.62 -8.99 -2.53
C PHE A 53 -17.85 -7.51 -2.81
N ASP A 54 -17.55 -6.70 -1.80
CA ASP A 54 -17.66 -5.25 -1.85
C ASP A 54 -16.55 -4.62 -1.00
N VAL A 55 -15.83 -3.67 -1.59
CA VAL A 55 -14.72 -2.96 -0.95
C VAL A 55 -15.15 -1.51 -0.69
N ARG A 56 -15.42 -1.18 0.56
CA ARG A 56 -15.81 0.15 0.99
C ARG A 56 -14.68 0.86 1.69
N CYS A 57 -14.68 2.19 1.58
CA CYS A 57 -13.78 3.03 2.33
C CYS A 57 -14.50 4.27 2.83
N VAL A 58 -14.35 4.58 4.13
CA VAL A 58 -14.97 5.75 4.76
C VAL A 58 -14.32 7.05 4.25
N GLN A 59 -12.98 7.10 4.30
CA GLN A 59 -12.21 8.23 3.78
C GLN A 59 -11.30 7.77 2.65
N ILE A 60 -11.61 8.16 1.42
CA ILE A 60 -10.76 7.87 0.27
C ILE A 60 -9.75 8.99 0.09
N ILE A 61 -8.48 8.63 -0.10
CA ILE A 61 -7.43 9.53 -0.60
C ILE A 61 -7.41 9.39 -2.13
N PRO A 62 -7.91 10.38 -2.89
CA PRO A 62 -8.00 10.28 -4.33
C PRO A 62 -6.61 10.34 -4.98
N ASN A 63 -6.46 9.69 -6.14
CA ASN A 63 -5.18 9.67 -6.90
C ASN A 63 -4.65 11.07 -7.21
N ARG A 64 -5.52 12.09 -7.29
CA ARG A 64 -5.11 13.49 -7.49
C ARG A 64 -4.12 13.99 -6.44
N VAL A 65 -4.20 13.52 -5.19
CA VAL A 65 -3.29 13.97 -4.12
C VAL A 65 -1.85 13.57 -4.44
N ALA A 66 -1.62 12.33 -4.85
CA ALA A 66 -0.30 11.89 -5.30
C ALA A 66 0.12 12.59 -6.60
N ASN A 67 -0.81 12.76 -7.55
CA ASN A 67 -0.52 13.41 -8.83
C ASN A 67 -0.14 14.88 -8.68
N GLU A 68 -0.79 15.62 -7.76
CA GLU A 68 -0.46 17.01 -7.43
C GLU A 68 1.00 17.11 -6.94
N ILE A 69 1.44 16.21 -6.05
CA ILE A 69 2.83 16.15 -5.59
C ILE A 69 3.80 15.81 -6.72
N LYS A 70 3.47 14.83 -7.56
CA LYS A 70 4.33 14.42 -8.69
C LYS A 70 4.48 15.52 -9.75
N ASN A 71 3.45 16.34 -9.94
CA ASN A 71 3.41 17.39 -10.97
C ASN A 71 3.89 18.76 -10.45
N ASP A 72 4.05 18.95 -9.14
CA ASP A 72 4.64 20.15 -8.57
C ASP A 72 6.16 20.13 -8.77
N THR A 73 6.62 20.74 -9.86
CA THR A 73 8.04 20.81 -10.21
C THR A 73 8.89 21.48 -9.14
N THR A 74 8.34 22.47 -8.42
CA THR A 74 9.07 23.18 -7.37
C THR A 74 9.31 22.28 -6.18
N LEU A 75 8.27 21.55 -5.75
CA LEU A 75 8.38 20.58 -4.67
C LEU A 75 9.29 19.42 -5.07
N VAL A 76 9.12 18.87 -6.28
CA VAL A 76 9.95 17.79 -6.83
C VAL A 76 11.41 18.20 -6.85
N ASP A 77 11.73 19.41 -7.31
CA ASP A 77 13.09 19.95 -7.33
C ASP A 77 13.70 20.08 -5.94
N ILE A 78 12.88 20.24 -4.90
CA ILE A 78 13.33 20.24 -3.51
C ILE A 78 13.58 18.80 -3.05
N ILE A 79 12.57 17.92 -3.11
CA ILE A 79 12.64 16.58 -2.50
C ILE A 79 13.62 15.63 -3.21
N LYS A 80 13.95 15.88 -4.48
CA LYS A 80 14.94 15.09 -5.23
C LYS A 80 16.40 15.40 -4.87
N LYS A 81 16.66 16.47 -4.11
CA LYS A 81 18.03 16.87 -3.76
C LYS A 81 18.67 15.79 -2.91
N GLU A 82 19.89 15.39 -3.26
CA GLU A 82 20.60 14.29 -2.61
C GLU A 82 20.70 14.44 -1.08
N LYS A 83 20.81 15.67 -0.58
CA LYS A 83 20.90 15.96 0.85
C LYS A 83 19.63 15.56 1.64
N TYR A 84 18.50 15.37 0.97
CA TYR A 84 17.26 14.90 1.59
C TYR A 84 17.01 13.41 1.33
N ILE A 85 18.00 12.68 0.81
CA ILE A 85 17.89 11.25 0.54
C ILE A 85 18.96 10.52 1.35
N ASN A 86 18.53 9.74 2.34
CA ASN A 86 19.44 8.91 3.13
C ASN A 86 19.93 7.71 2.30
N LYS A 87 21.10 7.89 1.65
CA LYS A 87 21.71 6.91 0.74
C LYS A 87 22.08 5.57 1.40
N LYS A 88 22.09 5.46 2.74
CA LYS A 88 22.38 4.19 3.43
C LYS A 88 21.31 3.13 3.17
N ASN A 89 20.07 3.55 2.93
CA ASN A 89 18.91 2.67 2.73
C ASN A 89 18.46 2.55 1.26
N VAL A 90 18.93 3.46 0.42
CA VAL A 90 18.75 3.49 -1.04
C VAL A 90 19.32 2.23 -1.69
N GLY A 91 18.55 1.58 -2.56
CA GLY A 91 18.96 0.37 -3.27
C GLY A 91 18.89 -0.94 -2.46
N THR A 92 18.44 -0.91 -1.20
CA THR A 92 18.18 -2.12 -0.42
C THR A 92 17.04 -2.95 -1.02
N LYS A 93 16.99 -4.25 -0.69
CA LYS A 93 15.96 -5.18 -1.18
C LYS A 93 14.54 -4.63 -0.98
N SER A 94 14.29 -3.94 0.15
CA SER A 94 13.00 -3.35 0.48
C SER A 94 12.57 -2.22 -0.46
N TYR A 95 13.52 -1.43 -0.98
CA TYR A 95 13.22 -0.42 -2.01
C TYR A 95 12.91 -1.07 -3.36
N LYS A 96 13.67 -2.10 -3.75
CA LYS A 96 13.51 -2.77 -5.04
C LYS A 96 12.19 -3.53 -5.19
N VAL A 97 11.58 -3.97 -4.08
CA VAL A 97 10.28 -4.66 -4.09
C VAL A 97 9.11 -3.71 -4.40
N GLY A 98 9.30 -2.39 -4.23
CA GLY A 98 8.23 -1.42 -4.48
C GLY A 98 8.03 -1.04 -5.94
N HIS A 99 8.95 -1.42 -6.84
CA HIS A 99 8.89 -1.06 -8.27
C HIS A 99 8.79 0.46 -8.56
N GLY A 100 9.14 1.33 -7.61
CA GLY A 100 9.20 2.78 -7.84
C GLY A 100 10.44 3.15 -8.64
N GLU A 101 10.31 4.11 -9.56
CA GLU A 101 11.44 4.63 -10.34
C GLU A 101 12.20 5.72 -9.58
N GLN A 102 11.52 6.42 -8.67
CA GLN A 102 12.01 7.64 -8.05
C GLN A 102 11.90 7.56 -6.52
N GLU A 103 13.03 7.31 -5.87
CA GLU A 103 13.10 7.04 -4.43
C GLU A 103 12.47 8.13 -3.55
N TYR A 104 12.53 9.39 -3.98
CA TYR A 104 11.96 10.53 -3.26
C TYR A 104 10.42 10.53 -3.21
N PHE A 105 9.74 9.79 -4.09
CA PHE A 105 8.29 9.58 -4.01
C PHE A 105 7.87 8.47 -3.04
N GLY A 106 8.84 7.81 -2.39
CA GLY A 106 8.56 6.68 -1.52
C GLY A 106 8.34 5.38 -2.31
N TYR A 107 7.86 4.36 -1.61
CA TYR A 107 7.58 3.04 -2.16
C TYR A 107 6.46 3.07 -3.21
N GLY A 108 6.70 2.39 -4.33
CA GLY A 108 5.78 2.36 -5.47
C GLY A 108 5.46 3.74 -6.05
N ASP A 109 6.34 4.71 -5.84
CA ASP A 109 6.12 6.11 -6.14
C ASP A 109 4.78 6.63 -5.59
N GLY A 110 4.44 6.26 -4.34
CA GLY A 110 3.14 6.61 -3.72
C GLY A 110 2.90 8.12 -3.59
N ALA A 111 3.97 8.89 -3.40
CA ALA A 111 4.01 10.36 -3.38
C ALA A 111 2.96 11.02 -2.48
N LEU A 112 2.52 10.36 -1.40
CA LEU A 112 1.59 10.98 -0.48
C LEU A 112 2.29 12.07 0.36
N PRO A 113 1.67 13.25 0.56
CA PRO A 113 2.16 14.26 1.50
C PRO A 113 1.76 13.96 2.94
N LEU A 114 1.41 12.71 3.25
CA LEU A 114 0.81 12.28 4.51
C LEU A 114 1.39 10.93 4.93
N VAL A 115 1.93 10.89 6.15
CA VAL A 115 2.34 9.64 6.80
C VAL A 115 1.16 9.04 7.56
N LEU A 116 0.85 7.77 7.29
CA LEU A 116 -0.20 7.02 7.96
C LEU A 116 0.41 6.08 9.00
N SER A 117 -0.01 6.18 10.27
CA SER A 117 0.56 5.42 11.40
C SER A 117 0.50 3.89 11.24
N HIS A 118 -0.46 3.38 10.46
CA HIS A 118 -0.72 1.95 10.27
C HIS A 118 -0.29 1.42 8.91
N ASN A 119 0.14 2.29 7.98
CA ASN A 119 0.86 1.84 6.79
C ASN A 119 2.35 1.94 7.11
N THR A 120 3.15 1.00 6.61
CA THR A 120 4.59 1.25 6.48
C THR A 120 4.69 2.61 5.76
N PRO A 121 5.36 3.64 6.34
CA PRO A 121 5.22 5.06 5.95
C PRO A 121 5.60 5.35 4.48
N ASN A 122 6.09 4.32 3.82
CA ASN A 122 6.62 4.23 2.48
C ASN A 122 5.72 4.78 1.38
N ASN A 123 4.39 4.80 1.50
CA ASN A 123 3.54 5.40 0.46
C ASN A 123 3.61 6.94 0.43
N SER A 124 4.28 7.54 1.41
CA SER A 124 4.51 8.99 1.52
C SER A 124 5.85 9.37 0.92
N ILE A 125 6.01 10.65 0.54
CA ILE A 125 7.31 11.18 0.10
C ILE A 125 8.39 10.91 1.14
N LEU A 126 9.57 10.53 0.65
CA LEU A 126 10.64 9.95 1.48
C LEU A 126 11.11 10.86 2.61
N VAL A 127 11.20 12.15 2.33
CA VAL A 127 11.68 13.17 3.27
C VAL A 127 10.88 13.24 4.57
N LEU A 128 9.65 12.74 4.59
CA LEU A 128 8.80 12.75 5.79
C LEU A 128 9.14 11.66 6.79
N TRP A 129 9.78 10.55 6.39
CA TRP A 129 9.84 9.35 7.23
C TRP A 129 11.13 8.53 7.17
N GLN A 130 12.06 8.86 6.28
CA GLN A 130 13.35 8.15 6.21
C GLN A 130 14.09 8.17 7.55
N ASP A 131 14.89 7.15 7.82
CA ASP A 131 15.73 7.11 9.01
C ASP A 131 16.59 8.37 9.11
N ASP A 132 16.72 8.89 10.33
CA ASP A 132 17.51 10.09 10.59
C ASP A 132 18.97 9.85 10.18
N ASP A 133 19.46 10.72 9.32
CA ASP A 133 20.87 11.02 9.16
C ASP A 133 21.20 12.16 10.14
N ASP A 134 22.41 12.17 10.71
CA ASP A 134 22.92 13.26 11.56
C ASP A 134 22.74 14.67 10.93
N ASN A 135 22.54 14.76 9.61
CA ASN A 135 22.38 16.01 8.87
C ASN A 135 20.93 16.49 8.69
N TYR A 136 19.93 15.61 8.62
CA TYR A 136 18.53 15.98 8.34
C TYR A 136 17.55 15.04 9.05
N PRO A 137 17.00 15.44 10.20
CA PRO A 137 15.98 14.66 10.88
C PRO A 137 14.68 14.68 10.06
N SER A 138 14.07 13.52 9.90
CA SER A 138 12.74 13.40 9.30
C SER A 138 11.65 13.81 10.29
N LEU A 139 10.47 14.17 9.78
CA LEU A 139 9.36 14.59 10.64
C LEU A 139 8.72 13.41 11.39
N PHE A 140 8.76 12.22 10.78
CA PHE A 140 8.22 10.97 11.31
C PHE A 140 9.23 9.84 11.14
N PRO A 141 10.39 9.88 11.84
CA PRO A 141 11.45 8.92 11.64
C PRO A 141 10.97 7.51 11.91
N ARG A 142 11.36 6.60 11.01
CA ARG A 142 11.11 5.18 11.22
C ARG A 142 12.00 4.68 12.35
N ILE A 143 11.40 4.50 13.53
CA ILE A 143 12.09 3.86 14.66
C ILE A 143 12.12 2.35 14.38
N ASN A 144 13.30 1.82 14.07
CA ASN A 144 13.49 0.38 14.00
C ASN A 144 13.36 -0.19 15.42
N ARG A 145 12.37 -1.08 15.63
CA ARG A 145 12.13 -1.73 16.93
C ARG A 145 12.97 -3.00 17.14
N HIS A 146 13.99 -3.20 16.31
CA HIS A 146 14.86 -4.37 16.28
C HIS A 146 16.31 -3.96 16.18
#